data_AF-G8S403-F1
#
_entry.id   AF-G8S403-F1
#
_cell.length_a   1.000
_cell.length_b   1.000
_cell.length_c   1.000
_cell.angle_alpha   90.00
_cell.angle_beta   90.00
_cell.angle_gamma   90.00
#
_symmetry.space_group_name_H-M   'P 1'
#
loop_
_entity.id
_entity.type
_entity.pdbx_description
1 polymer ?
#
loop_
_entity_poly.entity_id
_entity_poly.type
_entity_poly.pdbx_seq_one_letter_code
_entity_poly.pdbx_strand_id
1 'polypeptide(L)' 'MCTGDGLCVQYAPEVFELDIDGLAYVKSDSGALLQNPGVRTGVPRNLILEVIDSAKECPGDCIHVVRTADDVEVAGPDAA' A
#
# COMPACT_ATOMS: atom_id res chain seq x y z
N MET A 1 9.11 -2.59 -7.10
CA MET A 1 9.95 -1.38 -6.84
C MET A 1 9.13 -0.12 -7.08
N CYS A 2 9.01 0.81 -6.12
CA CYS A 2 8.19 2.02 -6.32
C CYS A 2 8.74 2.92 -7.44
N THR A 3 7.85 3.44 -8.29
CA THR A 3 8.17 4.32 -9.44
C THR A 3 7.86 5.78 -9.20
N GLY A 4 7.12 6.12 -8.14
CA GLY A 4 6.71 7.50 -7.84
C GLY A 4 5.51 8.02 -8.64
N ASP A 5 4.78 7.15 -9.37
CA ASP A 5 3.65 7.56 -10.23
C ASP A 5 2.41 8.06 -9.45
N GLY A 6 2.34 7.81 -8.14
CA GLY A 6 1.28 8.31 -7.26
C GLY A 6 -0.11 7.68 -7.48
N LEU A 7 -0.25 6.61 -8.27
CA LEU A 7 -1.54 5.93 -8.51
C LEU A 7 -2.19 5.41 -7.22
N CYS A 8 -1.41 4.84 -6.31
CA CYS A 8 -1.89 4.39 -5.01
C CYS A 8 -2.51 5.51 -4.17
N VAL A 9 -1.92 6.72 -4.22
CA VAL A 9 -2.47 7.91 -3.54
C VAL A 9 -3.77 8.38 -4.19
N GLN A 10 -3.92 8.20 -5.51
CA GLN A 10 -5.16 8.55 -6.20
C GLN A 10 -6.30 7.58 -5.84
N TYR A 11 -6.00 6.30 -5.66
CA TYR A 11 -7.00 5.27 -5.37
C TYR A 11 -7.38 5.21 -3.88
N ALA A 12 -6.40 5.32 -2.98
CA ALA A 12 -6.60 5.24 -1.54
C ALA A 12 -5.77 6.31 -0.81
N PRO A 13 -6.11 7.61 -0.94
CA PRO A 13 -5.38 8.71 -0.33
C PRO A 13 -5.39 8.66 1.21
N GLU A 14 -6.31 7.93 1.84
CA GLU A 14 -6.34 7.72 3.29
C GLU A 14 -5.28 6.70 3.75
N VAL A 15 -4.80 5.83 2.86
CA VAL A 15 -3.85 4.74 3.16
C VAL A 15 -2.46 5.05 2.66
N PHE A 16 -2.33 5.73 1.52
CA PHE A 16 -1.04 6.04 0.91
C PHE A 16 -0.77 7.53 0.86
N GLU A 17 0.51 7.88 0.88
CA GLU A 17 0.98 9.25 0.69
C GLU A 17 2.31 9.24 -0.07
N LEU A 18 2.46 10.17 -1.01
CA LEU A 18 3.70 10.39 -1.75
C LEU A 18 4.53 11.41 -0.99
N ASP A 19 5.70 11.00 -0.51
CA ASP A 19 6.60 11.88 0.23
C ASP A 19 7.49 12.70 -0.73
N ILE A 20 8.21 13.67 -0.18
CA ILE A 20 9.09 14.60 -0.91
C ILE A 20 10.27 13.89 -1.58
N ASP A 21 10.57 12.65 -1.21
CA ASP A 21 11.59 11.80 -1.82
C ASP A 21 11.11 11.15 -3.13
N GLY A 22 9.84 11.30 -3.47
CA GLY A 22 9.22 10.71 -4.67
C GLY A 22 8.77 9.25 -4.48
N LEU A 23 8.79 8.71 -3.25
CA LEU A 23 8.30 7.39 -2.92
C LEU A 23 6.96 7.47 -2.19
N ALA A 24 6.10 6.49 -2.46
CA ALA A 24 4.83 6.35 -1.75
C ALA A 24 4.99 5.44 -0.53
N TYR A 25 4.42 5.87 0.59
CA TYR A 25 4.43 5.14 1.86
C TYR A 25 3.02 4.87 2.37
N VAL A 26 2.90 3.84 3.20
CA VAL A 26 1.67 3.53 3.92
C VAL A 26 1.54 4.43 5.14
N LYS A 27 0.36 4.99 5.37
CA LYS A 27 0.01 5.75 6.57
C LYS A 27 -0.48 4.84 7.68
N SER A 28 0.02 5.06 8.89
CA SER A 28 -0.58 4.51 10.11
C SER A 28 -1.98 5.09 10.36
N ASP A 29 -2.70 4.52 11.32
CA ASP A 29 -3.97 5.06 11.82
C ASP A 29 -3.88 6.52 12.32
N SER A 30 -2.71 6.92 12.82
CA SER A 30 -2.40 8.29 13.24
C SER A 30 -1.99 9.23 12.09
N GLY A 31 -1.86 8.71 10.87
CA GLY A 31 -1.42 9.47 9.69
C GLY A 31 0.09 9.54 9.50
N ALA A 32 0.91 9.01 10.42
CA ALA A 32 2.36 8.95 10.24
C ALA A 32 2.77 7.95 9.14
N LEU A 33 3.79 8.31 8.34
CA LEU A 33 4.34 7.45 7.28
C LEU A 33 5.19 6.31 7.84
N LEU A 34 4.92 5.10 7.37
CA LEU A 34 5.62 3.89 7.76
C LEU A 34 6.80 3.64 6.82
N GLN A 35 8.00 4.08 7.22
CA GLN A 35 9.21 4.03 6.37
C GLN A 35 10.17 2.88 6.71
N ASN A 36 10.01 2.25 7.87
CA ASN A 36 10.87 1.13 8.29
C ASN A 36 10.52 -0.14 7.48
N PRO A 37 11.53 -0.89 6.98
CA PRO A 37 11.30 -2.12 6.23
C PRO A 37 10.43 -3.12 7.01
N GLY A 38 9.42 -3.69 6.32
CA GLY A 38 8.51 -4.69 6.88
C GLY A 38 7.43 -4.14 7.83
N VAL A 39 7.42 -2.83 8.11
CA VAL A 39 6.35 -2.22 8.90
C VAL A 39 5.07 -2.15 8.08
N ARG A 40 3.95 -2.54 8.69
CA ARG A 40 2.62 -2.60 8.08
C ARG A 40 1.55 -2.12 9.05
N THR A 41 0.40 -1.76 8.52
CA THR A 41 -0.80 -1.42 9.30
C THR A 41 -2.02 -2.17 8.80
N GLY A 42 -3.08 -2.17 9.60
CA GLY A 42 -4.38 -2.68 9.17
C GLY A 42 -5.02 -1.73 8.16
N VAL A 43 -5.67 -2.30 7.14
CA VAL A 43 -6.47 -1.55 6.18
C VAL A 43 -7.90 -1.36 6.74
N PRO A 44 -8.44 -0.14 6.78
CA PRO A 44 -9.84 0.09 7.13
C PRO A 44 -10.77 -0.73 6.24
N ARG A 45 -11.80 -1.37 6.83
CA ARG A 45 -12.67 -2.31 6.10
C ARG A 45 -13.31 -1.72 4.85
N ASN A 46 -13.62 -0.43 4.86
CA ASN A 46 -14.23 0.30 3.76
C ASN A 46 -13.25 0.70 2.65
N LEU A 47 -11.94 0.44 2.81
CA LEU A 47 -10.89 0.77 1.85
C LEU A 47 -10.16 -0.47 1.31
N ILE A 48 -10.62 -1.68 1.66
CA ILE A 48 -9.94 -2.92 1.29
C ILE A 48 -9.84 -3.08 -0.22
N LEU A 49 -10.92 -2.75 -0.95
CA LEU A 49 -10.94 -2.91 -2.41
C LEU A 49 -10.02 -1.88 -3.08
N GLU A 50 -10.06 -0.64 -2.63
CA GLU A 50 -9.24 0.46 -3.12
C GLU A 50 -7.74 0.18 -2.92
N VAL A 51 -7.37 -0.43 -1.79
CA VAL A 51 -5.98 -0.85 -1.53
C VAL A 51 -5.58 -2.03 -2.41
N ILE A 52 -6.48 -3.00 -2.62
CA ILE A 52 -6.22 -4.14 -3.53
C ILE A 52 -6.03 -3.64 -4.97
N ASP A 53 -6.89 -2.74 -5.44
CA ASP A 53 -6.81 -2.17 -6.79
C ASP A 53 -5.55 -1.30 -6.93
N SER A 54 -5.18 -0.56 -5.87
CA SER A 54 -3.91 0.17 -5.83
C SER A 54 -2.71 -0.74 -6.05
N ALA A 55 -2.72 -1.93 -5.44
CA ALA A 55 -1.65 -2.90 -5.58
C ALA A 55 -1.59 -3.50 -7.00
N LYS A 56 -2.74 -3.90 -7.56
CA LYS A 56 -2.84 -4.49 -8.91
C LYS A 56 -2.44 -3.54 -10.03
N GLU A 57 -2.80 -2.26 -9.88
CA GLU A 57 -2.55 -1.24 -10.90
C GLU A 57 -1.24 -0.47 -10.64
N CYS A 58 -0.48 -0.82 -9.60
CA CYS A 58 0.80 -0.18 -9.31
C CYS A 58 1.83 -0.53 -10.40
N PRO A 59 2.32 0.44 -11.20
CA PRO A 59 3.27 0.14 -12.28
C PRO A 59 4.60 -0.40 -11.78
N GLY A 60 4.94 -0.03 -10.55
CA GLY A 60 6.14 -0.48 -9.87
C GLY A 60 6.02 -1.86 -9.22
N ASP A 61 4.80 -2.41 -9.12
CA ASP A 61 4.51 -3.66 -8.40
C ASP A 61 5.24 -3.68 -7.05
N CYS A 62 4.87 -2.72 -6.18
CA CYS A 62 5.61 -2.45 -4.93
C CYS A 62 4.74 -2.43 -3.68
N ILE A 63 3.46 -2.79 -3.81
CA ILE A 63 2.49 -2.77 -2.71
C ILE A 63 2.16 -4.21 -2.38
N HIS A 64 2.41 -4.59 -1.13
CA HIS A 64 2.11 -5.92 -0.62
C HIS A 64 0.88 -5.85 0.29
N VAL A 65 -0.19 -6.51 -0.12
CA VAL A 65 -1.43 -6.64 0.66
C VAL A 65 -1.54 -8.07 1.13
N VAL A 66 -1.47 -8.28 2.44
CA VAL A 66 -1.46 -9.61 3.04
C VAL A 66 -2.66 -9.82 3.95
N ARG A 67 -3.17 -11.05 3.97
CA ARG A 67 -4.21 -11.45 4.91
C ARG A 67 -3.58 -11.64 6.29
N THR A 68 -4.08 -10.92 7.28
CA THR A 68 -3.53 -10.95 8.66
C THR A 68 -3.61 -12.31 9.36
N ALA A 69 -4.43 -13.25 8.88
CA ALA A 69 -4.59 -14.56 9.49
C ALA A 69 -3.41 -15.50 9.22
N ASP A 70 -2.76 -15.37 8.07
CA ASP A 70 -1.77 -16.33 7.57
C ASP A 70 -0.67 -15.70 6.70
N ASP A 71 -0.62 -14.37 6.61
CA ASP A 71 0.35 -13.58 5.85
C ASP A 71 0.41 -13.90 4.35
N VAL A 72 -0.60 -14.59 3.82
CA VAL A 72 -0.73 -14.85 2.39
C VAL A 72 -0.99 -13.53 1.68
N GLU A 73 -0.18 -13.24 0.65
CA GLU A 73 -0.37 -12.09 -0.20
C GLU A 73 -1.62 -12.25 -1.06
N VAL A 74 -2.56 -11.32 -0.90
CA VAL A 74 -3.84 -11.28 -1.63
C VAL A 74 -3.80 -10.32 -2.82
N ALA A 75 -2.86 -9.38 -2.82
CA ALA A 75 -2.55 -8.51 -3.94
C ALA A 75 -1.12 -7.98 -3.80
N GLY A 76 -0.39 -7.93 -4.90
CA GLY A 76 1.00 -7.49 -4.97
C GLY A 76 1.89 -8.49 -5.73
N PRO A 77 3.21 -8.28 -5.73
CA PRO A 77 4.17 -9.05 -6.54
C PRO A 77 4.18 -10.55 -6.28
N ASP A 78 3.89 -10.96 -5.04
CA ASP A 78 3.96 -12.36 -4.62
C ASP A 78 2.57 -13.01 -4.53
N ALA A 79 1.50 -12.30 -4.93
CA ALA A 79 0.16 -12.84 -5.01
C ALA A 79 0.02 -13.79 -6.22
N ALA A 80 -0.45 -15.02 -5.95
CA ALA A 80 -0.64 -16.08 -6.95
C ALA A 80 -1.89 -15.89 -7.83
#